data_AF-S3IX11-F1
#
_entry.id   AF-S3IX11-F1
#
_cell.length_a   1.000
_cell.length_b   1.000
_cell.length_c   1.000
_cell.angle_alpha   90.00
_cell.angle_beta   90.00
_cell.angle_gamma   90.00
#
_symmetry.space_group_name_H-M   'P 1'
#
loop_
_entity.id
_entity.type
_entity.pdbx_description
1 polymer ?
#
loop_
_entity_poly.entity_id
_entity_poly.type
_entity_poly.pdbx_seq_one_letter_code
_entity_poly.pdbx_strand_id
1 'polypeptide(L)'
;MYDSQGRYKEAEPLLLEALDLRKRLLGDNHPHVANYLNNLAQLYFSQGRYTEAEPLHLEALDLRKRLLGDNHPYVARALINLAELYATKVG
;
A
#
# COMPACT_ATOMS: atom_id res chain seq x y z
N MET A 1 3.35 -18.41 -10.29
CA MET A 1 4.29 -17.36 -9.84
C MET A 1 4.07 -16.15 -10.72
N TYR A 2 3.43 -15.10 -10.21
CA TYR A 2 3.31 -13.83 -10.93
C TYR A 2 4.59 -13.04 -10.71
N ASP A 3 5.61 -13.45 -11.44
CA ASP A 3 6.86 -12.73 -11.54
C ASP A 3 6.58 -11.47 -12.36
N SER A 4 6.39 -10.34 -11.67
CA SER A 4 6.11 -9.02 -12.25
C SER A 4 7.32 -8.46 -12.99
N GLN A 5 7.81 -9.15 -14.02
CA GLN A 5 8.86 -8.75 -14.98
C GLN A 5 10.14 -8.09 -14.41
N GLY A 6 10.36 -8.08 -13.09
CA GLY A 6 11.46 -7.37 -12.42
C GLY A 6 11.50 -5.84 -12.60
N ARG A 7 10.49 -5.20 -13.21
CA ARG A 7 10.48 -3.74 -13.52
C ARG A 7 10.14 -2.86 -12.32
N TYR A 8 10.43 -3.33 -11.10
CA TYR A 8 10.11 -2.62 -9.87
C TYR A 8 10.81 -1.26 -9.77
N LYS A 9 12.06 -1.18 -10.26
CA LYS A 9 12.86 0.06 -10.30
C LYS A 9 12.23 1.16 -11.16
N GLU A 10 11.43 0.78 -12.15
CA GLU A 10 10.71 1.73 -13.01
C GLU A 10 9.34 2.07 -12.42
N ALA A 11 8.68 1.12 -11.78
CA ALA A 11 7.37 1.32 -11.17
C ALA A 11 7.40 2.19 -9.90
N GLU A 12 8.44 2.04 -9.07
CA GLU A 12 8.59 2.78 -7.80
C GLU A 12 8.56 4.31 -7.97
N PRO A 13 9.39 4.95 -8.82
CA PRO A 13 9.36 6.40 -8.98
C PRO A 13 8.01 6.89 -9.51
N LEU A 14 7.37 6.15 -10.42
CA LEU A 14 6.05 6.50 -10.97
C LEU A 14 4.95 6.43 -9.91
N LEU A 15 4.98 5.43 -9.02
CA LEU A 15 4.03 5.31 -7.91
C LEU A 15 4.23 6.41 -6.88
N LEU A 16 5.48 6.79 -6.58
CA LEU A 16 5.81 7.89 -5.68
C LEU A 16 5.33 9.23 -6.24
N GLU A 17 5.59 9.50 -7.53
CA GLU A 17 5.12 10.72 -8.20
C GLU A 17 3.59 10.79 -8.24
N ALA A 18 2.92 9.69 -8.58
CA ALA A 18 1.46 9.62 -8.59
C ALA A 18 0.86 9.83 -7.18
N LEU A 19 1.50 9.30 -6.14
CA LEU A 19 1.08 9.48 -4.76
C LEU A 19 1.21 10.95 -4.32
N ASP A 20 2.36 11.60 -4.59
CA ASP A 20 2.59 13.01 -4.27
C ASP A 20 1.59 13.91 -5.01
N LEU A 21 1.40 13.71 -6.32
CA LEU A 21 0.43 14.45 -7.11
C LEU A 21 -1.00 14.28 -6.57
N ARG A 22 -1.39 13.06 -6.18
CA ARG A 22 -2.72 12.81 -5.60
C ARG A 22 -2.90 13.47 -4.24
N LYS A 23 -1.90 13.42 -3.38
CA LYS A 23 -1.91 14.13 -2.08
C LYS A 23 -2.06 15.64 -2.28
N ARG A 24 -1.33 16.23 -3.23
CA ARG A 24 -1.43 17.67 -3.55
C ARG A 24 -2.79 18.06 -4.13
N LEU A 25 -3.36 17.25 -5.02
CA LEU A 25 -4.59 17.59 -5.74
C LEU A 25 -5.86 17.31 -4.94
N LEU A 26 -5.88 16.25 -4.14
CA LEU A 26 -7.09 15.75 -3.47
C LEU A 26 -7.01 15.81 -1.94
N GLY A 27 -5.85 16.16 -1.40
CA GLY A 27 -5.55 16.07 0.02
C GLY A 27 -5.21 14.64 0.46
N ASP A 28 -4.58 14.55 1.64
CA ASP A 28 -4.13 13.28 2.21
C ASP A 28 -5.28 12.32 2.55
N ASN A 29 -6.48 12.85 2.79
CA ASN A 29 -7.65 12.09 3.21
C ASN A 29 -8.51 11.57 2.03
N HIS A 30 -7.96 11.42 0.83
CA HIS A 30 -8.74 10.95 -0.33
C HIS A 30 -8.67 9.42 -0.50
N PRO A 31 -9.78 8.70 -0.81
CA PRO A 31 -9.77 7.23 -0.98
C PRO A 31 -8.72 6.71 -1.98
N HIS A 32 -8.42 7.50 -3.03
CA HIS A 32 -7.36 7.16 -3.98
C HIS A 32 -5.97 7.12 -3.35
N VAL A 33 -5.65 7.98 -2.39
CA VAL A 33 -4.36 7.97 -1.68
C VAL A 33 -4.14 6.61 -1.01
N ALA A 34 -5.16 6.02 -0.38
CA ALA A 34 -5.07 4.68 0.21
C ALA A 34 -4.75 3.58 -0.82
N ASN A 35 -5.23 3.72 -2.06
CA ASN A 35 -4.93 2.75 -3.12
C ASN A 35 -3.48 2.85 -3.60
N TYR A 36 -2.95 4.07 -3.77
CA TYR A 36 -1.55 4.26 -4.16
C TYR A 36 -0.59 3.81 -3.05
N LEU A 37 -0.90 4.13 -1.79
CA LEU A 37 -0.14 3.62 -0.63
C LEU A 37 -0.11 2.09 -0.61
N ASN A 38 -1.26 1.44 -0.80
CA ASN A 38 -1.34 -0.02 -0.87
C ASN A 38 -0.54 -0.61 -2.03
N ASN A 39 -0.55 0.04 -3.19
CA ASN A 39 0.18 -0.45 -4.37
C ASN A 39 1.69 -0.33 -4.18
N LEU A 40 2.16 0.78 -3.60
CA LEU A 40 3.58 0.96 -3.27
C LEU A 40 4.04 -0.03 -2.19
N ALA A 41 3.19 -0.30 -1.18
CA ALA A 41 3.45 -1.32 -0.19
C ALA A 41 3.60 -2.72 -0.81
N GLN A 42 2.70 -3.10 -1.72
CA GLN A 42 2.77 -4.38 -2.44
C GLN A 42 3.99 -4.48 -3.35
N LEU A 43 4.42 -3.36 -3.95
CA LEU A 43 5.66 -3.28 -4.73
C LEU A 43 6.89 -3.59 -3.85
N TYR A 44 6.93 -3.05 -2.64
CA TYR A 44 8.01 -3.32 -1.69
C TYR A 44 7.95 -4.74 -1.13
N PHE A 45 6.75 -5.23 -0.79
CA PHE A 45 6.54 -6.60 -0.36
C PHE A 45 7.07 -7.61 -1.39
N SER A 46 6.75 -7.39 -2.67
CA SER A 46 7.20 -8.24 -3.79
C SER A 46 8.73 -8.22 -4.01
N GLN A 47 9.43 -7.22 -3.46
CA GLN A 47 10.89 -7.10 -3.49
C GLN A 47 11.57 -7.60 -2.20
N GLY A 48 10.81 -8.15 -1.24
CA GLY A 48 11.32 -8.51 0.08
C GLY A 48 11.61 -7.31 1.01
N ARG A 49 11.20 -6.10 0.60
CA ARG A 49 11.40 -4.84 1.33
C ARG A 49 10.30 -4.62 2.38
N TYR A 50 10.16 -5.58 3.29
CA TYR A 50 9.02 -5.63 4.22
C TYR A 50 8.98 -4.44 5.18
N THR A 51 10.14 -3.95 5.61
CA THR A 51 10.27 -2.78 6.50
C THR A 51 9.75 -1.50 5.85
N GLU A 52 9.90 -1.35 4.53
CA GLU A 52 9.33 -0.23 3.78
C GLU A 52 7.85 -0.42 3.43
N ALA A 53 7.39 -1.67 3.25
CA ALA A 53 5.99 -1.98 2.95
C ALA A 53 5.05 -1.75 4.14
N GLU A 54 5.49 -2.09 5.35
CA GLU A 54 4.69 -2.05 6.57
C GLU A 54 4.05 -0.67 6.86
N PRO A 55 4.81 0.44 6.95
CA PRO A 55 4.22 1.75 7.25
C PRO A 55 3.19 2.19 6.20
N LEU A 56 3.39 1.84 4.93
CA LEU A 56 2.46 2.17 3.85
C LEU A 56 1.14 1.40 3.94
N HIS A 57 1.20 0.11 4.33
CA HIS A 57 -0.01 -0.66 4.60
C HIS A 57 -0.78 -0.13 5.81
N LEU A 58 -0.08 0.32 6.86
CA LEU A 58 -0.69 0.94 8.04
C LEU A 58 -1.37 2.28 7.69
N GLU A 59 -0.70 3.14 6.94
CA GLU A 59 -1.28 4.42 6.48
C GLU A 59 -2.52 4.18 5.59
N ALA A 60 -2.46 3.21 4.67
CA ALA A 60 -3.61 2.84 3.84
C ALA A 60 -4.78 2.28 4.66
N LEU A 61 -4.49 1.49 5.71
CA LEU A 61 -5.50 0.94 6.62
C LEU A 61 -6.20 2.04 7.41
N ASP A 62 -5.43 2.92 8.06
CA ASP A 62 -5.96 4.03 8.85
C ASP A 62 -6.85 4.94 7.98
N LEU A 63 -6.39 5.27 6.77
CA LEU A 63 -7.16 6.08 5.85
C LEU A 63 -8.47 5.40 5.41
N ARG A 64 -8.44 4.09 5.10
CA ARG A 64 -9.65 3.33 4.75
C ARG A 64 -10.64 3.26 5.90
N LYS A 65 -10.16 3.10 7.14
CA LYS A 65 -11.01 3.12 8.33
C LYS A 65 -11.69 4.47 8.52
N ARG A 66 -10.94 5.57 8.44
CA ARG A 66 -11.47 6.93 8.57
C ARG A 66 -12.53 7.26 7.52
N LEU A 67 -12.33 6.80 6.28
CA LEU A 67 -13.21 7.16 5.17
C LEU A 67 -14.41 6.24 4.97
N LEU A 68 -14.26 4.95 5.28
CA LEU A 68 -15.23 3.91 4.89
C LEU A 68 -15.81 3.16 6.11
N GLY A 69 -15.23 3.34 7.30
CA GLY A 69 -15.57 2.59 8.50
C GLY A 69 -14.92 1.20 8.55
N ASP A 70 -14.85 0.63 9.76
CA ASP A 70 -14.11 -0.61 10.03
C ASP A 70 -14.64 -1.85 9.30
N ASN A 71 -15.94 -1.88 8.95
CA ASN A 71 -16.59 -3.03 8.32
C ASN A 71 -16.47 -3.04 6.78
N HIS A 72 -15.79 -2.06 6.19
CA HIS A 72 -15.68 -1.98 4.73
C HIS A 72 -14.74 -3.07 4.17
N PRO A 73 -15.06 -3.70 3.02
CA PRO A 73 -14.22 -4.73 2.41
C PRO A 73 -12.76 -4.32 2.16
N TYR A 74 -12.51 -3.03 1.88
CA TYR A 74 -11.14 -2.51 1.74
C TYR A 74 -10.36 -2.44 3.05
N VAL A 75 -11.02 -2.29 4.20
CA VAL A 75 -10.37 -2.41 5.51
C VAL A 75 -9.98 -3.87 5.74
N ALA A 76 -10.89 -4.82 5.48
CA ALA A 76 -10.58 -6.25 5.56
C ALA A 76 -9.39 -6.64 4.65
N ARG A 77 -9.35 -6.13 3.41
CA ARG A 77 -8.22 -6.35 2.50
C ARG A 77 -6.91 -5.79 3.04
N ALA A 78 -6.91 -4.59 3.62
CA ALA A 78 -5.70 -4.00 4.21
C ALA A 78 -5.18 -4.82 5.40
N LEU A 79 -6.08 -5.34 6.25
CA LEU A 79 -5.73 -6.22 7.37
C LEU A 79 -5.12 -7.54 6.89
N ILE A 80 -5.65 -8.13 5.82
CA ILE A 80 -5.08 -9.34 5.20
C ILE A 80 -3.65 -9.08 4.70
N ASN A 81 -3.42 -7.96 4.00
CA ASN A 81 -2.08 -7.62 3.51
C ASN A 81 -1.07 -7.44 4.66
N LEU A 82 -1.48 -6.84 5.77
CA LEU A 82 -0.64 -6.72 6.97
C LEU A 82 -0.35 -8.08 7.62
N ALA A 83 -1.35 -8.96 7.68
CA ALA A 83 -1.16 -10.32 8.20
C ALA A 83 -0.17 -11.12 7.34
N GLU A 84 -0.28 -11.03 6.02
CA GLU A 84 0.67 -11.64 5.07
C GLU A 84 2.09 -11.06 5.22
N LEU A 85 2.20 -9.75 5.40
CA LEU A 85 3.48 -9.08 5.67
C LEU A 85 4.13 -9.60 6.94
N TYR A 86 3.38 -9.69 8.04
CA TYR A 86 3.92 -10.16 9.32
C TYR A 86 4.24 -11.65 9.32
N ALA A 87 3.43 -12.48 8.67
CA ALA A 87 3.74 -13.89 8.53
C ALA A 87 5.05 -14.13 7.76
N THR A 88 5.33 -13.27 6.77
CA THR A 88 6.54 -13.38 5.94
C THR A 88 7.79 -12.79 6.61
N LYS A 89 7.65 -11.69 7.36
CA LYS A 89 8.77 -11.04 8.09
C LYS A 89 9.36 -11.92 9.21
N VAL A 90 8.58 -12.87 9.71
CA VAL A 90 8.95 -13.79 10.80
C VAL A 90 9.49 -15.13 10.27
N GLY A 91 9.50 -15.34 8.95
CA GLY A 91 10.02 -16.54 8.28
C GLY A 91 11.46 -16.45 7.82
#